data_AF-A0A963KMQ2-F1
#
_entry.id   AF-A0A963KMQ2-F1
#
_cell.length_a   1.000
_cell.length_b   1.000
_cell.length_c   1.000
_cell.angle_alpha   90.00
_cell.angle_beta   90.00
_cell.angle_gamma   90.00
#
_symmetry.space_group_name_H-M   'P 1'
#
loop_
_entity.id
_entity.type
_entity.pdbx_description
1 polymer ?
#
loop_
_entity_poly.entity_id
_entity_poly.type
_entity_poly.pdbx_seq_one_letter_code
_entity_poly.pdbx_strand_id
1 'polypeptide(L)'
;MDSLIAAAARALAAGDALGALDRVALREDPPALALRGIAMAQLGEHPRARALLQRAARAFGAREAVSRARCIVADAEVALAMREIQGSPRALLAAADTLHAHGDRANAAQARLIAARRWLLLGRLDEAGRAVADIDTDGMPPTLEAVAALTSAELALRALHLGAAHAALDRAQHAARRAGVPALQAEVADMQALLERPAARQVAAGGATTLRLREVAAV
;
A
#
# COMPACT_ATOMS: atom_id res chain seq x y z
N MET A 1 25.54 14.89 -4.08
CA MET A 1 24.29 14.19 -4.41
C MET A 1 23.97 14.53 -5.86
N ASP A 2 23.70 13.53 -6.71
CA ASP A 2 23.41 13.73 -8.13
C ASP A 2 22.11 14.52 -8.32
N SER A 3 22.18 15.70 -8.93
CA SER A 3 21.06 16.64 -9.04
C SER A 3 19.92 16.09 -9.89
N LEU A 4 20.22 15.26 -10.90
CA LEU A 4 19.23 14.66 -11.78
C LEU A 4 18.43 13.57 -11.07
N ILE A 5 19.10 12.72 -10.28
CA ILE A 5 18.45 11.69 -9.46
C ILE A 5 17.49 12.34 -8.46
N ALA A 6 17.93 13.40 -7.78
CA ALA A 6 17.09 14.12 -6.82
C ALA A 6 15.89 14.79 -7.50
N ALA A 7 16.07 15.34 -8.70
CA ALA A 7 14.98 15.95 -9.48
C ALA A 7 13.97 14.90 -9.97
N ALA A 8 14.44 13.75 -10.47
CA ALA A 8 13.58 12.65 -10.89
C ALA A 8 12.79 12.05 -9.72
N ALA A 9 13.41 11.89 -8.55
CA ALA A 9 12.71 11.43 -7.34
C ALA A 9 11.60 12.39 -6.92
N ARG A 10 11.83 13.72 -6.98
CA ARG A 10 10.78 14.72 -6.72
C ARG A 10 9.65 14.68 -7.75
N ALA A 11 9.98 14.51 -9.03
CA ALA A 11 8.98 14.37 -10.09
C ALA A 11 8.07 13.16 -9.81
N LEU A 12 8.63 11.99 -9.47
CA LEU A 12 7.85 10.81 -9.10
C LEU A 12 6.98 11.01 -7.86
N ALA A 13 7.48 11.71 -6.84
CA ALA A 13 6.71 12.02 -5.64
C ALA A 13 5.51 12.94 -5.94
N ALA A 14 5.60 13.76 -6.99
CA ALA A 14 4.51 14.60 -7.49
C ALA A 14 3.62 13.90 -8.53
N GLY A 15 3.89 12.63 -8.88
CA GLY A 15 3.16 11.87 -9.90
C GLY A 15 3.58 12.15 -11.36
N ASP A 16 4.67 12.90 -11.58
CA ASP A 16 5.23 13.19 -12.91
C ASP A 16 6.20 12.08 -13.35
N ALA A 17 5.64 10.93 -13.76
CA ALA A 17 6.42 9.78 -14.21
C ALA A 17 7.21 10.07 -15.50
N LEU A 18 6.64 10.82 -16.44
CA LEU A 18 7.30 11.15 -17.71
C LEU A 18 8.47 12.10 -17.49
N GLY A 19 8.29 13.17 -16.69
CA GLY A 19 9.38 14.06 -16.36
C GLY A 19 10.48 13.36 -15.54
N ALA A 20 10.16 12.37 -14.72
CA ALA A 20 11.18 11.53 -14.10
C ALA A 20 11.99 10.77 -15.16
N LEU A 21 11.32 10.12 -16.12
CA LEU A 21 11.98 9.37 -17.19
C LEU A 21 12.88 10.26 -18.06
N ASP A 22 12.43 11.46 -18.42
CA ASP A 22 13.24 12.42 -19.20
C ASP A 22 14.61 12.70 -18.57
N ARG A 23 14.71 12.61 -17.24
CA ARG A 23 15.93 12.89 -16.48
C ARG A 23 16.84 11.68 -16.30
N VAL A 24 16.31 10.46 -16.37
CA VAL A 24 17.08 9.24 -16.04
C VAL A 24 17.04 8.14 -17.12
N ALA A 25 16.32 8.32 -18.23
CA ALA A 25 16.04 7.25 -19.21
C ALA A 25 17.28 6.54 -19.79
N LEU A 26 18.38 7.27 -19.99
CA LEU A 26 19.61 6.75 -20.59
C LEU A 26 20.63 6.24 -19.58
N ARG A 27 20.31 6.30 -18.28
CA ARG A 27 21.22 5.92 -17.21
C ARG A 27 20.98 4.49 -16.77
N GLU A 28 22.09 3.80 -16.50
CA GLU A 28 22.11 2.38 -16.09
C GLU A 28 22.72 2.18 -14.69
N ASP A 29 23.02 3.27 -13.96
CA ASP A 29 23.40 3.17 -12.54
C ASP A 29 22.19 2.75 -11.66
N PRO A 30 22.44 2.12 -10.50
CA PRO A 30 21.36 1.52 -9.70
C PRO A 30 20.27 2.51 -9.27
N PRO A 31 20.57 3.75 -8.81
CA PRO A 31 19.55 4.78 -8.55
C PRO A 31 18.68 5.11 -9.76
N ALA A 32 19.28 5.30 -10.95
CA ALA A 32 18.52 5.58 -12.16
C ALA A 32 17.60 4.41 -12.56
N LEU A 33 18.10 3.18 -12.48
CA LEU A 33 17.29 1.97 -12.72
C LEU A 33 16.10 1.88 -11.77
N ALA A 34 16.30 2.18 -10.48
CA ALA A 34 15.24 2.19 -9.48
C ALA A 34 14.15 3.21 -9.82
N LEU A 35 14.53 4.46 -10.13
CA LEU A 35 13.59 5.52 -10.47
C LEU A 35 12.85 5.24 -11.78
N ARG A 36 13.52 4.70 -12.81
CA ARG A 36 12.86 4.23 -14.04
C ARG A 36 11.86 3.12 -13.75
N GLY A 37 12.21 2.19 -12.86
CA GLY A 37 11.30 1.12 -12.44
C GLY A 37 10.02 1.66 -11.80
N ILE A 38 10.15 2.61 -10.87
CA ILE A 38 9.00 3.27 -10.22
C ILE A 38 8.16 4.04 -11.24
N ALA A 39 8.80 4.80 -12.14
CA ALA A 39 8.09 5.53 -13.20
C ALA A 39 7.28 4.59 -14.11
N MET A 40 7.89 3.48 -14.54
CA MET A 40 7.21 2.47 -15.36
C MET A 40 6.04 1.83 -14.61
N ALA A 41 6.17 1.60 -13.30
CA ALA A 41 5.07 1.09 -12.48
C ALA A 41 3.89 2.07 -12.42
N GLN A 42 4.14 3.37 -12.26
CA GLN A 42 3.10 4.41 -12.28
C GLN A 42 2.39 4.51 -13.64
N LEU A 43 3.07 4.13 -14.73
CA LEU A 43 2.50 4.08 -16.09
C LEU A 43 1.80 2.75 -16.42
N GLY A 44 1.78 1.76 -15.50
CA GLY A 44 1.16 0.45 -15.72
C GLY A 44 2.08 -0.61 -16.38
N GLU A 45 3.33 -0.27 -16.65
CA GLU A 45 4.31 -1.16 -17.30
C GLU A 45 4.99 -2.11 -16.28
N HIS A 46 4.18 -2.90 -15.58
CA HIS A 46 4.60 -3.67 -14.40
C HIS A 46 5.72 -4.69 -14.65
N PRO A 47 5.69 -5.52 -15.72
CA PRO A 47 6.78 -6.48 -15.97
C PRO A 47 8.14 -5.80 -16.17
N ARG A 48 8.15 -4.66 -16.89
CA ARG A 48 9.36 -3.88 -17.14
C ARG A 48 9.84 -3.17 -15.87
N ALA A 49 8.91 -2.59 -15.11
CA ALA A 49 9.20 -1.99 -13.82
C ALA A 49 9.91 -2.98 -12.89
N ARG A 50 9.37 -4.20 -12.79
CA ARG A 50 9.92 -5.27 -11.97
C ARG A 50 11.35 -5.64 -12.36
N ALA A 51 11.60 -5.84 -13.65
CA ALA A 51 12.93 -6.16 -14.15
C ALA A 51 13.96 -5.07 -13.79
N LEU A 52 13.58 -3.79 -13.89
CA LEU A 52 14.44 -2.66 -13.55
C LEU A 52 14.72 -2.60 -12.03
N LEU A 53 13.70 -2.76 -11.20
CA LEU A 53 13.83 -2.73 -9.73
C LEU A 53 14.71 -3.87 -9.21
N GLN A 54 14.57 -5.07 -9.76
CA GLN A 54 15.40 -6.21 -9.39
C GLN A 54 16.85 -6.03 -9.82
N ARG A 55 17.09 -5.47 -11.02
CA ARG A 55 18.44 -5.12 -11.48
C ARG A 55 19.07 -4.06 -10.57
N ALA A 56 18.32 -3.02 -10.21
CA ALA A 56 18.76 -1.98 -9.28
C ALA A 56 19.13 -2.58 -7.91
N ALA A 57 18.24 -3.39 -7.33
CA ALA A 57 18.47 -4.04 -6.03
C ALA A 57 19.73 -4.91 -6.00
N ARG A 58 20.03 -5.64 -7.10
CA ARG A 58 21.24 -6.45 -7.23
C ARG A 58 22.51 -5.63 -7.45
N ALA A 59 22.39 -4.44 -8.02
CA ALA A 59 23.52 -3.59 -8.35
C ALA A 59 23.94 -2.64 -7.22
N PHE A 60 23.06 -2.39 -6.23
CA PHE A 60 23.43 -1.65 -5.00
C PHE A 60 24.43 -2.42 -4.13
N GLY A 61 25.50 -1.74 -3.72
CA GLY A 61 26.56 -2.33 -2.90
C GLY A 61 26.17 -2.54 -1.42
N ALA A 62 27.08 -3.14 -0.65
CA ALA A 62 26.87 -3.41 0.78
C ALA A 62 26.59 -2.14 1.60
N ARG A 63 27.23 -1.01 1.24
CA ARG A 63 27.06 0.30 1.89
C ARG A 63 25.75 1.02 1.53
N GLU A 64 25.01 0.52 0.55
CA GLU A 64 23.78 1.14 0.02
C GLU A 64 22.53 0.36 0.48
N ALA A 65 22.55 -0.11 1.73
CA ALA A 65 21.50 -0.95 2.30
C ALA A 65 20.10 -0.30 2.25
N VAL A 66 20.01 1.01 2.51
CA VAL A 66 18.75 1.77 2.45
C VAL A 66 18.21 1.83 1.02
N SER A 67 19.04 2.15 0.02
CA SER A 67 18.63 2.20 -1.39
C SER A 67 18.17 0.84 -1.89
N ARG A 68 18.91 -0.23 -1.54
CA ARG A 68 18.51 -1.60 -1.85
C ARG A 68 17.18 -1.97 -1.20
N ALA A 69 16.98 -1.62 0.07
CA ALA A 69 15.73 -1.87 0.78
C ALA A 69 14.55 -1.15 0.12
N ARG A 70 14.69 0.11 -0.29
CA ARG A 70 13.66 0.85 -1.06
C ARG A 70 13.29 0.14 -2.36
N CYS A 71 14.27 -0.40 -3.10
CA CYS A 71 13.99 -1.19 -4.31
C CYS A 71 13.20 -2.47 -4.01
N ILE A 72 13.50 -3.15 -2.90
CA ILE A 72 12.74 -4.34 -2.48
C ILE A 72 11.28 -3.97 -2.16
N VAL A 73 11.06 -2.84 -1.49
CA VAL A 73 9.70 -2.34 -1.20
C VAL A 73 8.95 -2.04 -2.50
N ALA A 74 9.57 -1.30 -3.42
CA ALA A 74 8.97 -0.98 -4.71
C ALA A 74 8.70 -2.25 -5.56
N ASP A 75 9.63 -3.21 -5.59
CA ASP A 75 9.44 -4.49 -6.30
C ASP A 75 8.27 -5.28 -5.72
N ALA A 76 8.14 -5.31 -4.40
CA ALA A 76 7.05 -6.00 -3.72
C ALA A 76 5.68 -5.34 -3.97
N GLU A 77 5.64 -4.01 -4.11
CA GLU A 77 4.42 -3.30 -4.49
C GLU A 77 3.97 -3.64 -5.92
N VAL A 78 4.92 -3.64 -6.86
CA VAL A 78 4.66 -4.08 -8.24
C VAL A 78 4.21 -5.54 -8.27
N ALA A 79 4.85 -6.41 -7.50
CA ALA A 79 4.46 -7.82 -7.38
C ALA A 79 3.01 -7.98 -6.89
N LEU A 80 2.61 -7.20 -5.89
CA LEU A 80 1.24 -7.21 -5.37
C LEU A 80 0.23 -6.74 -6.43
N ALA A 81 0.56 -5.68 -7.18
CA ALA A 81 -0.26 -5.20 -8.29
C ALA A 81 -0.41 -6.27 -9.40
N MET A 82 0.65 -7.02 -9.68
CA MET A 82 0.65 -8.16 -10.61
C MET A 82 -0.01 -9.43 -10.06
N ARG A 83 -0.57 -9.39 -8.83
CA ARG A 83 -1.17 -10.55 -8.12
C ARG A 83 -0.20 -11.70 -7.85
N GLU A 84 1.10 -11.42 -7.80
CA GLU A 84 2.12 -12.40 -7.47
C GLU A 84 2.26 -12.58 -5.95
N ILE A 85 1.36 -13.36 -5.37
CA ILE A 85 1.24 -13.50 -3.91
C ILE A 85 1.93 -14.74 -3.31
N GLN A 86 2.56 -15.60 -4.13
CA GLN A 86 3.09 -16.89 -3.67
C GLN A 86 4.48 -16.82 -2.98
N GLY A 87 5.21 -15.70 -3.05
CA GLY A 87 6.56 -15.56 -2.50
C GLY A 87 6.64 -15.27 -0.99
N SER A 88 7.75 -15.59 -0.33
CA SER A 88 7.93 -15.30 1.10
C SER A 88 8.03 -13.79 1.40
N PRO A 89 7.32 -13.24 2.41
CA PRO A 89 7.41 -11.83 2.78
C PRO A 89 8.68 -11.50 3.58
N ARG A 90 9.55 -12.49 3.87
CA ARG A 90 10.71 -12.31 4.74
C ARG A 90 11.70 -11.25 4.23
N ALA A 91 11.95 -11.21 2.93
CA ALA A 91 12.84 -10.21 2.34
C ALA A 91 12.25 -8.79 2.47
N LEU A 92 10.93 -8.66 2.31
CA LEU A 92 10.21 -7.40 2.47
C LEU A 92 10.22 -6.91 3.92
N LEU A 93 9.98 -7.81 4.89
CA LEU A 93 10.04 -7.46 6.32
C LEU A 93 11.46 -7.07 6.75
N ALA A 94 12.49 -7.80 6.28
CA ALA A 94 13.88 -7.41 6.54
C ALA A 94 14.25 -6.04 5.93
N ALA A 95 13.68 -5.72 4.77
CA ALA A 95 13.81 -4.38 4.19
C ALA A 95 13.11 -3.33 5.05
N ALA A 96 11.91 -3.63 5.58
CA ALA A 96 11.19 -2.74 6.49
C ALA A 96 12.01 -2.44 7.76
N ASP A 97 12.61 -3.46 8.38
CA ASP A 97 13.44 -3.29 9.57
C ASP A 97 14.70 -2.48 9.29
N THR A 98 15.33 -2.72 8.13
CA THR A 98 16.48 -1.93 7.67
C THR A 98 16.09 -0.46 7.51
N LEU A 99 14.96 -0.18 6.86
CA LEU A 99 14.48 1.19 6.63
C LEU A 99 14.15 1.90 7.94
N HIS A 100 13.45 1.20 8.84
CA HIS A 100 13.10 1.74 10.16
C HIS A 100 14.36 2.08 10.98
N ALA A 101 15.34 1.18 11.02
CA ALA A 101 16.60 1.40 11.74
C ALA A 101 17.41 2.62 11.22
N HIS A 102 17.21 3.00 9.95
CA HIS A 102 17.86 4.15 9.33
C HIS A 102 16.97 5.41 9.30
N GLY A 103 15.81 5.40 9.97
CA GLY A 103 14.89 6.53 10.06
C GLY A 103 13.99 6.75 8.84
N ASP A 104 13.99 5.84 7.86
CA ASP A 104 13.10 5.88 6.70
C ASP A 104 11.74 5.25 7.03
N ARG A 105 11.01 5.92 7.94
CA ARG A 105 9.77 5.42 8.53
C ARG A 105 8.66 5.22 7.51
N ALA A 106 8.53 6.12 6.53
CA ALA A 106 7.49 6.04 5.52
C ALA A 106 7.63 4.78 4.64
N ASN A 107 8.84 4.48 4.16
CA ASN A 107 9.06 3.27 3.37
C ASN A 107 8.99 1.99 4.22
N ALA A 108 9.38 2.05 5.49
CA ALA A 108 9.21 0.94 6.42
C ALA A 108 7.72 0.61 6.65
N ALA A 109 6.89 1.62 6.85
CA ALA A 109 5.44 1.48 6.98
C ALA A 109 4.80 0.93 5.68
N GLN A 110 5.21 1.45 4.52
CA GLN A 110 4.77 0.95 3.21
C GLN A 110 5.09 -0.55 3.04
N ALA A 111 6.29 -0.97 3.42
CA ALA A 111 6.69 -2.38 3.37
C ALA A 111 5.79 -3.28 4.25
N ARG A 112 5.46 -2.84 5.47
CA ARG A 112 4.56 -3.56 6.38
C ARG A 112 3.13 -3.60 5.84
N LEU A 113 2.65 -2.52 5.21
CA LEU A 113 1.35 -2.48 4.55
C LEU A 113 1.25 -3.43 3.36
N ILE A 114 2.28 -3.48 2.50
CA ILE A 114 2.33 -4.43 1.39
C ILE A 114 2.26 -5.87 1.93
N ALA A 115 2.97 -6.16 3.01
CA ALA A 115 2.92 -7.46 3.66
C ALA A 115 1.52 -7.77 4.23
N ALA A 116 0.91 -6.82 4.95
CA ALA A 116 -0.47 -6.91 5.47
C ALA A 116 -1.48 -7.22 4.36
N ARG A 117 -1.47 -6.44 3.27
CA ARG A 117 -2.36 -6.64 2.11
C ARG A 117 -2.14 -8.00 1.47
N ARG A 118 -0.90 -8.46 1.36
CA ARG A 118 -0.60 -9.82 0.88
C ARG A 118 -1.21 -10.90 1.78
N TRP A 119 -1.10 -10.78 3.10
CA TRP A 119 -1.69 -11.73 4.03
C TRP A 119 -3.23 -11.72 3.98
N LEU A 120 -3.86 -10.55 3.84
CA LEU A 120 -5.30 -10.44 3.63
C LEU A 120 -5.74 -11.19 2.36
N LEU A 121 -5.03 -11.03 1.24
CA LEU A 121 -5.32 -11.77 0.01
C LEU A 121 -5.19 -13.29 0.16
N LEU A 122 -4.33 -13.76 1.06
CA LEU A 122 -4.14 -15.18 1.38
C LEU A 122 -5.08 -15.69 2.50
N GLY A 123 -5.95 -14.83 3.05
CA GLY A 123 -6.84 -15.19 4.17
C GLY A 123 -6.15 -15.34 5.52
N ARG A 124 -4.92 -14.86 5.66
CA ARG A 124 -4.09 -14.96 6.88
C ARG A 124 -4.30 -13.75 7.78
N LEU A 125 -5.43 -13.72 8.50
CA LEU A 125 -5.87 -12.54 9.25
C LEU A 125 -4.98 -12.21 10.44
N ASP A 126 -4.44 -13.20 11.16
CA ASP A 126 -3.58 -12.96 12.33
C ASP A 126 -2.23 -12.34 11.96
N GLU A 127 -1.65 -12.78 10.84
CA GLU A 127 -0.44 -12.19 10.28
C GLU A 127 -0.71 -10.76 9.77
N ALA A 128 -1.82 -10.55 9.07
CA ALA A 128 -2.22 -9.22 8.65
C ALA A 128 -2.44 -8.28 9.84
N GLY A 129 -3.09 -8.74 10.90
CA GLY A 129 -3.33 -7.97 12.12
C GLY A 129 -2.04 -7.57 12.84
N ARG A 130 -1.10 -8.50 13.02
CA ARG A 130 0.22 -8.18 13.57
C ARG A 130 0.97 -7.16 12.73
N ALA A 131 0.98 -7.36 11.42
CA ALA A 131 1.66 -6.45 10.50
C ALA A 131 1.09 -5.04 10.50
N VAL A 132 -0.24 -4.90 10.62
CA VAL A 132 -0.91 -3.60 10.75
C VAL A 132 -0.61 -2.95 12.10
N ALA A 133 -0.58 -3.73 13.19
CA ALA A 133 -0.27 -3.21 14.52
C ALA A 133 1.18 -2.69 14.65
N ASP A 134 2.12 -3.25 13.88
CA ASP A 134 3.53 -2.85 13.88
C ASP A 134 3.83 -1.60 13.02
N ILE A 135 2.80 -0.98 12.43
CA ILE A 135 2.96 0.22 11.61
C ILE A 135 3.10 1.45 12.51
N ASP A 136 4.25 2.10 12.42
CA ASP A 136 4.46 3.43 13.00
C ASP A 136 3.61 4.47 12.26
N THR A 137 2.64 5.05 12.95
CA THR A 137 1.76 6.09 12.42
C THR A 137 2.34 7.50 12.56
N ASP A 138 3.43 7.68 13.30
CA ASP A 138 3.99 9.00 13.58
C ASP A 138 4.62 9.62 12.33
N GLY A 139 4.14 10.80 11.95
CA GLY A 139 4.65 11.54 10.79
C GLY A 139 4.38 10.85 9.44
N MET A 140 3.44 9.90 9.41
CA MET A 140 3.04 9.21 8.20
C MET A 140 2.44 10.19 7.17
N PRO A 141 2.79 10.08 5.86
CA PRO A 141 2.13 10.88 4.84
C PRO A 141 0.62 10.57 4.77
N PRO A 142 -0.26 11.56 4.51
CA PRO A 142 -1.72 11.33 4.47
C PRO A 142 -2.16 10.20 3.53
N THR A 143 -1.47 10.03 2.41
CA THR A 143 -1.74 8.94 1.45
C THR A 143 -1.50 7.57 2.08
N LEU A 144 -0.41 7.43 2.86
CA LEU A 144 -0.06 6.18 3.51
C LEU A 144 -0.98 5.89 4.69
N GLU A 145 -1.38 6.93 5.44
CA GLU A 145 -2.38 6.82 6.51
C GLU A 145 -3.72 6.29 5.98
N ALA A 146 -4.17 6.81 4.82
CA ALA A 146 -5.41 6.37 4.19
C ALA A 146 -5.35 4.90 3.75
N VAL A 147 -4.24 4.47 3.16
CA VAL A 147 -4.03 3.06 2.79
C VAL A 147 -3.96 2.15 4.03
N ALA A 148 -3.33 2.60 5.11
CA ALA A 148 -3.29 1.86 6.38
C ALA A 148 -4.68 1.71 6.99
N ALA A 149 -5.48 2.78 6.96
CA ALA A 149 -6.84 2.78 7.46
C ALA A 149 -7.77 1.89 6.60
N LEU A 150 -7.63 1.91 5.27
CA LEU A 150 -8.34 0.97 4.38
C LEU A 150 -7.96 -0.49 4.65
N THR A 151 -6.67 -0.77 4.81
CA THR A 151 -6.17 -2.12 5.15
C THR A 151 -6.74 -2.59 6.50
N SER A 152 -6.80 -1.68 7.48
CA SER A 152 -7.40 -1.95 8.80
C SER A 152 -8.90 -2.20 8.70
N ALA A 153 -9.61 -1.45 7.85
CA ALA A 153 -11.03 -1.65 7.59
C ALA A 153 -11.29 -3.02 6.96
N GLU A 154 -10.51 -3.42 5.94
CA GLU A 154 -10.64 -4.73 5.31
C GLU A 154 -10.40 -5.86 6.33
N LEU A 155 -9.33 -5.76 7.13
CA LEU A 155 -9.05 -6.72 8.20
C LEU A 155 -10.22 -6.85 9.17
N ALA A 156 -10.74 -5.71 9.66
CA ALA A 156 -11.85 -5.69 10.60
C ALA A 156 -13.13 -6.29 10.01
N LEU A 157 -13.42 -6.04 8.73
CA LEU A 157 -14.56 -6.66 8.04
C LEU A 157 -14.41 -8.17 7.93
N ARG A 158 -13.23 -8.65 7.54
CA ARG A 158 -12.96 -10.09 7.44
C ARG A 158 -13.00 -10.80 8.80
N ALA A 159 -12.70 -10.07 9.88
CA ALA A 159 -12.83 -10.54 11.26
C ALA A 159 -14.24 -10.30 11.85
N LEU A 160 -15.21 -9.82 11.07
CA LEU A 160 -16.58 -9.49 11.50
C LEU A 160 -16.68 -8.43 12.62
N HIS A 161 -15.63 -7.63 12.82
CA HIS A 161 -15.63 -6.51 13.76
C HIS A 161 -16.16 -5.23 13.10
N LEU A 162 -17.47 -5.18 12.86
CA LEU A 162 -18.07 -4.11 12.05
C LEU A 162 -17.89 -2.71 12.65
N GLY A 163 -17.94 -2.54 13.97
CA GLY A 163 -17.68 -1.24 14.59
C GLY A 163 -16.27 -0.73 14.31
N ALA A 164 -15.27 -1.61 14.39
CA ALA A 164 -13.88 -1.28 14.06
C ALA A 164 -13.69 -0.99 12.57
N ALA A 165 -14.41 -1.71 11.69
CA ALA A 165 -14.38 -1.46 10.26
C ALA A 165 -14.90 -0.07 9.90
N HIS A 166 -16.05 0.36 10.45
CA HIS A 166 -16.59 1.70 10.21
C HIS A 166 -15.65 2.78 10.73
N ALA A 167 -15.14 2.64 11.96
CA ALA A 167 -14.18 3.60 12.51
C ALA A 167 -12.89 3.70 11.67
N ALA A 168 -12.43 2.58 11.10
CA ALA A 168 -11.29 2.57 10.19
C ALA A 168 -11.60 3.25 8.85
N LEU A 169 -12.79 3.05 8.28
CA LEU A 169 -13.23 3.76 7.08
C LEU A 169 -13.37 5.26 7.28
N ASP A 170 -13.84 5.71 8.45
CA ASP A 170 -13.89 7.13 8.77
C ASP A 170 -12.49 7.73 8.80
N ARG A 171 -11.52 7.05 9.44
CA ARG A 171 -10.11 7.47 9.40
C ARG A 171 -9.56 7.49 7.97
N ALA A 172 -9.87 6.48 7.16
CA ALA A 172 -9.45 6.41 5.76
C ALA A 172 -10.01 7.60 4.96
N GLN A 173 -11.28 7.96 5.16
CA GLN A 173 -11.90 9.09 4.50
C GLN A 173 -11.24 10.43 4.85
N HIS A 174 -10.93 10.64 6.13
CA HIS A 174 -10.24 11.86 6.58
C HIS A 174 -8.82 11.95 5.99
N ALA A 175 -8.07 10.86 6.02
CA ALA A 175 -6.72 10.79 5.46
C ALA A 175 -6.72 10.96 3.92
N ALA A 176 -7.68 10.35 3.21
CA ALA A 176 -7.82 10.49 1.75
C ALA A 176 -8.18 11.92 1.33
N ARG A 177 -8.98 12.63 2.13
CA ARG A 177 -9.25 14.07 1.91
C ARG A 177 -7.98 14.90 2.07
N ARG A 178 -7.21 14.67 3.14
CA ARG A 178 -5.91 15.33 3.36
C ARG A 178 -4.89 15.03 2.28
N ALA A 179 -4.88 13.81 1.75
CA ALA A 179 -4.00 13.40 0.67
C ALA A 179 -4.32 14.08 -0.66
N GLY A 180 -5.58 14.48 -0.88
CA GLY A 180 -6.02 15.12 -2.11
C GLY A 180 -5.93 14.23 -3.35
N VAL A 181 -5.85 12.90 -3.19
CA VAL A 181 -5.75 11.93 -4.28
C VAL A 181 -7.15 11.43 -4.66
N PRO A 182 -7.70 11.79 -5.85
CA PRO A 182 -9.07 11.44 -6.22
C PRO A 182 -9.33 9.93 -6.27
N ALA A 183 -8.37 9.16 -6.79
CA ALA A 183 -8.49 7.70 -6.87
C ALA A 183 -8.64 7.05 -5.48
N LEU A 184 -7.91 7.56 -4.49
CA LEU A 184 -7.98 7.05 -3.12
C LEU A 184 -9.29 7.42 -2.43
N GLN A 185 -9.83 8.61 -2.72
CA GLN A 185 -11.15 9.01 -2.22
C GLN A 185 -12.26 8.14 -2.83
N ALA A 186 -12.16 7.82 -4.12
CA ALA A 186 -13.08 6.90 -4.78
C ALA A 186 -13.03 5.50 -4.15
N GLU A 187 -11.84 4.96 -3.87
CA GLU A 187 -11.69 3.65 -3.23
C GLU A 187 -12.33 3.58 -1.84
N VAL A 188 -12.17 4.64 -1.02
CA VAL A 188 -12.85 4.75 0.27
C VAL A 188 -14.38 4.80 0.09
N ALA A 189 -14.87 5.62 -0.85
CA ALA A 189 -16.29 5.76 -1.11
C ALA A 189 -16.92 4.44 -1.60
N ASP A 190 -16.24 3.69 -2.46
CA ASP A 190 -16.69 2.39 -2.94
C ASP A 190 -16.84 1.38 -1.79
N MET A 191 -15.87 1.33 -0.88
CA MET A 191 -15.91 0.43 0.27
C MET A 191 -17.00 0.83 1.27
N GLN A 192 -17.21 2.12 1.52
CA GLN A 192 -18.33 2.62 2.31
C GLN A 192 -19.67 2.24 1.67
N ALA A 193 -19.83 2.48 0.37
CA ALA A 193 -21.03 2.15 -0.37
C ALA A 193 -21.34 0.66 -0.33
N LEU A 194 -20.32 -0.21 -0.33
CA LEU A 194 -20.49 -1.65 -0.19
C LEU A 194 -21.12 -2.04 1.16
N LEU A 195 -20.71 -1.39 2.26
CA LEU A 195 -21.24 -1.67 3.61
C LEU A 195 -22.67 -1.17 3.82
N GLU A 196 -23.07 -0.15 3.08
CA GLU A 196 -24.42 0.41 3.12
C GLU A 196 -25.43 -0.41 2.29
N ARG A 197 -24.96 -1.38 1.50
CA ARG A 197 -25.85 -2.26 0.73
C ARG A 197 -26.65 -3.19 1.67
N PRO A 198 -27.90 -3.52 1.28
CA PRO A 198 -28.63 -4.63 1.86
C PRO A 198 -27.78 -5.91 1.97
N ALA A 199 -27.65 -6.46 3.17
CA ALA A 199 -26.92 -7.70 3.43
C ALA A 199 -27.88 -8.88 3.68
N ALA A 200 -29.02 -8.64 4.30
CA ALA A 200 -30.02 -9.66 4.58
C ALA A 200 -31.44 -9.08 4.57
N ARG A 201 -32.42 -9.98 4.64
CA ARG A 201 -33.83 -9.62 4.86
C ARG A 201 -34.35 -10.42 6.03
N GLN A 202 -34.78 -9.72 7.08
CA GLN A 202 -35.45 -10.33 8.23
C GLN A 202 -36.93 -10.51 7.88
N VAL A 203 -37.45 -11.73 8.00
CA VAL A 203 -38.85 -12.06 7.74
C VAL A 203 -39.53 -12.35 9.08
N ALA A 204 -40.61 -11.62 9.38
CA ALA A 204 -41.43 -11.79 10.56
C ALA A 204 -42.92 -11.86 10.18
N ALA A 205 -43.79 -12.27 11.11
CA ALA A 205 -45.22 -12.44 10.86
C ALA A 205 -45.92 -11.16 10.33
N GLY A 206 -45.34 -9.97 10.56
CA GLY A 206 -45.86 -8.68 10.11
C GLY A 206 -45.19 -8.08 8.87
N GLY A 207 -44.24 -8.76 8.23
CA GLY A 207 -43.56 -8.27 7.03
C GLY A 207 -42.07 -8.62 6.94
N ALA A 208 -41.40 -8.01 5.96
CA ALA A 208 -39.98 -8.23 5.72
C ALA A 208 -39.21 -6.90 5.74
N THR A 209 -38.12 -6.85 6.52
CA THR A 209 -37.25 -5.68 6.66
C THR A 209 -35.87 -5.99 6.11
N THR A 210 -35.35 -5.10 5.26
CA THR A 210 -33.98 -5.20 4.75
C THR A 210 -33.00 -4.75 5.82
N LEU A 211 -31.97 -5.56 6.08
CA LEU A 211 -30.91 -5.28 7.05
C LEU A 211 -29.58 -5.04 6.32
N ARG A 212 -28.86 -4.01 6.75
CA ARG A 212 -27.46 -3.76 6.38
C ARG A 212 -26.54 -4.66 7.20
N LEU A 213 -25.27 -4.77 6.79
CA LEU A 213 -24.31 -5.68 7.44
C LEU A 213 -24.18 -5.41 8.95
N ARG A 214 -24.13 -4.13 9.35
CA ARG A 214 -24.08 -3.72 10.77
C ARG A 214 -25.29 -4.14 11.59
N GLU A 215 -26.46 -4.17 10.96
CA GLU A 215 -27.73 -4.51 11.60
C GLU A 215 -27.84 -6.03 11.75
N VAL A 216 -27.30 -6.78 10.78
CA VAL A 216 -27.20 -8.25 10.88
C VAL A 216 -26.30 -8.67 12.05
N ALA A 217 -25.16 -8.02 12.26
CA ALA A 217 -24.26 -8.39 13.35
C ALA A 217 -24.76 -7.99 14.76
N ALA A 218 -25.82 -7.18 14.82
CA ALA A 218 -26.44 -6.75 16.07
C ALA A 218 -27.64 -7.62 16.49
N VAL A 219 -28.04 -8.57 15.64
CA VAL A 219 -29.12 -9.56 15.86
C VAL A 219 -28.51 -10.88 16.31
#